data_AF-A0A8J7HNX7-F1
#
_entry.id   AF-A0A8J7HNX7-F1
#
_cell.length_a   1.000
_cell.length_b   1.000
_cell.length_c   1.000
_cell.angle_alpha   90.00
_cell.angle_beta   90.00
_cell.angle_gamma   90.00
#
_symmetry.space_group_name_H-M   'P 1'
#
loop_
_entity.id
_entity.type
_entity.pdbx_description
1 polymer ?
#
loop_
_entity_poly.entity_id
_entity_poly.type
_entity_poly.pdbx_seq_one_letter_code
_entity_poly.pdbx_strand_id
1 'polypeptide(L)'
;MVLQRKANKLIKSIVVYNKNQQDGFTINQLLIGLIAIGILAGIAIIQVWPKGQNPEIIKNAATQNLITFSKQAELEAGECANQDSDNNAYVDCTAKDKKTQLLSLECAYDKRGKSCKIK
;
A
#
# COMPACT_ATOMS: atom_id res chain seq x y z
N MET A 1 52.10 -15.51 35.42
CA MET A 1 52.46 -14.11 35.08
C MET A 1 52.30 -13.74 33.59
N VAL A 2 52.21 -14.69 32.65
CA VAL A 2 52.16 -14.41 31.19
C VAL A 2 50.79 -13.92 30.69
N LEU A 3 49.69 -14.35 31.32
CA LEU A 3 48.31 -13.98 30.93
C LEU A 3 48.01 -12.48 31.11
N GLN A 4 48.50 -11.86 32.19
CA GLN A 4 48.28 -10.44 32.49
C GLN A 4 48.92 -9.50 31.45
N ARG A 5 50.05 -9.90 30.84
CA ARG A 5 50.72 -9.10 29.80
C ARG A 5 49.97 -9.10 28.47
N LYS A 6 49.29 -10.20 28.11
CA LYS A 6 48.48 -10.28 26.88
C LYS A 6 47.20 -9.45 27.00
N ALA A 7 46.53 -9.48 28.16
CA ALA A 7 45.34 -8.69 28.41
C ALA A 7 45.61 -7.18 28.29
N ASN A 8 46.71 -6.69 28.87
CA ASN A 8 47.06 -5.27 28.81
C ASN A 8 47.40 -4.78 27.39
N LYS A 9 47.91 -5.66 26.52
CA LYS A 9 48.18 -5.34 25.11
C LYS A 9 46.89 -5.23 24.28
N LEU A 10 45.90 -6.08 24.57
CA LEU A 10 44.59 -6.03 23.94
C LEU A 10 43.81 -4.77 24.38
N ILE A 11 43.81 -4.45 25.68
CA ILE A 11 43.13 -3.26 26.20
C ILE A 11 43.73 -1.98 25.60
N LYS A 12 45.06 -1.86 25.49
CA LYS A 12 45.69 -0.70 24.83
C LYS A 12 45.32 -0.60 23.34
N SER A 13 45.18 -1.73 22.65
CA SER A 13 44.80 -1.72 21.23
C SER A 13 43.34 -1.29 21.03
N ILE A 14 42.44 -1.68 21.93
CA ILE A 14 41.03 -1.26 21.90
C ILE A 14 40.89 0.23 22.24
N VAL A 15 41.64 0.73 23.23
CA VAL A 15 41.62 2.16 23.62
C VAL A 15 42.17 3.06 22.50
N VAL A 16 43.21 2.62 21.80
CA VAL A 16 43.75 3.37 20.64
C VAL A 16 42.78 3.36 19.46
N TYR A 17 42.09 2.24 19.20
CA TYR A 17 41.09 2.16 18.14
C TYR A 17 39.90 3.09 18.36
N ASN A 18 39.46 3.26 19.61
CA ASN A 18 38.34 4.16 19.95
C ASN A 18 38.73 5.65 19.86
N LYS A 19 39.97 6.00 20.20
CA LYS A 19 40.45 7.39 20.13
C LYS A 19 40.66 7.89 18.70
N ASN A 20 40.85 6.98 17.75
CA ASN A 20 41.10 7.28 16.34
C ASN A 20 39.84 7.29 15.47
N GLN A 21 38.64 7.16 16.06
CA GLN A 21 37.37 7.23 15.35
C GLN A 21 36.58 8.52 15.62
N GLN A 22 37.21 9.48 16.30
CA GLN A 22 36.70 10.85 16.46
C GLN A 22 37.37 11.83 15.48
N ASP A 23 37.79 11.34 14.31
CA ASP A 23 38.16 12.24 13.22
C ASP A 23 36.89 12.79 12.57
N GLY A 24 36.86 14.12 12.48
CA GLY A 24 35.65 14.92 12.34
C GLY A 24 34.75 14.50 11.19
N PHE A 25 33.46 14.40 11.51
CA PHE A 25 32.39 14.24 10.54
C PHE A 25 32.41 15.44 9.59
N THR A 26 32.99 15.25 8.40
CA THR A 26 33.10 16.30 7.39
C THR A 26 31.71 16.58 6.80
N ILE A 27 31.43 17.83 6.45
CA ILE A 27 30.13 18.27 5.89
C ILE A 27 29.70 17.40 4.70
N ASN A 28 30.67 16.93 3.89
CA ASN A 28 30.41 16.03 2.77
C ASN A 28 29.89 14.64 3.21
N GLN A 29 30.38 14.09 4.32
CA GLN A 29 29.87 12.82 4.88
C GLN A 29 28.45 12.99 5.45
N LEU A 30 28.13 14.17 5.98
CA LEU A 30 26.79 14.52 6.45
C LEU A 30 25.78 14.62 5.30
N LEU A 31 26.19 15.22 4.18
CA LEU A 31 25.40 15.30 2.94
C LEU A 31 25.09 13.92 2.35
N ILE A 32 26.09 13.03 2.28
CA ILE A 32 25.90 11.65 1.78
C ILE A 32 24.94 10.88 2.69
N GLY A 33 25.07 11.04 4.01
CA GLY A 33 24.17 10.43 4.99
C GLY A 33 22.71 10.89 4.83
N LEU A 34 22.49 12.19 4.64
CA LEU A 34 21.14 12.74 4.44
C LEU A 34 20.49 12.24 3.15
N ILE A 35 21.26 12.13 2.07
CA ILE A 35 20.76 11.58 0.80
C ILE A 35 20.37 10.10 0.96
N ALA A 36 21.22 9.31 1.62
CA ALA A 36 20.94 7.89 1.87
C ALA A 36 19.69 7.69 2.74
N ILE A 37 19.51 8.49 3.80
CA ILE A 37 18.32 8.47 4.66
C ILE A 37 17.07 8.89 3.86
N GLY A 38 17.18 9.93 3.03
CA GLY A 38 16.08 10.39 2.19
C GLY A 38 15.60 9.33 1.18
N ILE A 39 16.53 8.60 0.55
CA ILE A 39 16.19 7.51 -0.38
C ILE A 39 15.49 6.36 0.37
N LEU A 40 16.02 5.95 1.52
CA LEU A 40 15.43 4.87 2.32
C LEU A 40 14.05 5.25 2.87
N ALA A 41 13.87 6.50 3.32
CA ALA A 41 12.58 7.02 3.75
C ALA A 41 11.57 7.09 2.59
N GLY A 42 12.01 7.52 1.41
CA GLY A 42 11.17 7.54 0.21
C GLY A 42 10.64 6.15 -0.18
N ILE A 43 11.48 5.12 -0.12
CA ILE A 43 11.07 3.74 -0.43
C ILE A 43 10.05 3.22 0.59
N ALA A 44 10.23 3.54 1.89
CA ALA A 44 9.28 3.15 2.92
C ALA A 44 7.90 3.82 2.77
N ILE A 45 7.86 5.10 2.36
CA ILE A 45 6.60 5.84 2.17
C ILE A 45 5.77 5.25 1.01
N ILE A 46 6.43 4.80 -0.08
CA ILE A 46 5.74 4.23 -1.24
C ILE A 46 5.05 2.90 -0.90
N GLN A 47 5.60 2.12 0.04
CA GLN A 47 5.04 0.82 0.43
C GLN A 47 3.94 0.91 1.50
N VAL A 48 3.86 2.02 2.25
CA VAL A 48 2.94 2.20 3.38
C VAL A 48 1.73 3.08 3.02
N TRP A 49 1.59 3.51 1.76
CA TRP A 49 0.33 4.04 1.26
C TRP A 49 -0.50 2.93 0.64
N PRO A 50 -1.37 2.24 1.41
CA PRO A 50 -2.49 1.60 0.76
C PRO A 50 -3.23 2.74 0.06
N LYS A 51 -3.30 2.70 -1.27
CA LYS A 51 -4.43 3.29 -2.00
C LYS A 51 -5.70 2.50 -1.65
N GLY A 52 -5.92 2.25 -0.36
CA GLY A 52 -7.10 1.63 0.18
C GLY A 52 -8.14 2.73 0.20
N GLN A 53 -8.83 2.90 -0.92
CA GLN A 53 -10.09 3.62 -0.88
C GLN A 53 -10.98 2.92 0.14
N ASN A 54 -11.68 3.70 0.97
CA ASN A 54 -12.51 3.13 2.02
C ASN A 54 -13.47 2.09 1.38
N PRO A 55 -13.45 0.82 1.82
CA PRO A 55 -14.26 -0.24 1.22
C PRO A 55 -15.75 0.08 1.23
N GLU A 56 -16.20 0.88 2.21
CA GLU A 56 -17.58 1.37 2.27
C GLU A 56 -17.89 2.38 1.16
N ILE A 57 -16.94 3.25 0.81
CA ILE A 57 -17.10 4.21 -0.30
C ILE A 57 -17.16 3.47 -1.63
N ILE A 58 -16.27 2.50 -1.84
CA ILE A 58 -16.27 1.64 -3.04
C ILE A 58 -17.64 0.95 -3.18
N LYS A 59 -18.07 0.25 -2.13
CA LYS A 59 -19.34 -0.49 -2.11
C LYS A 59 -20.52 0.44 -2.39
N ASN A 60 -20.60 1.58 -1.71
CA ASN A 60 -21.70 2.52 -1.87
C ASN A 60 -21.75 3.11 -3.28
N ALA A 61 -20.62 3.52 -3.84
CA ALA A 61 -20.56 4.05 -5.20
C ALA A 61 -20.97 3.01 -6.25
N ALA A 62 -20.43 1.78 -6.15
CA ALA A 62 -20.80 0.69 -7.04
C ALA A 62 -22.28 0.31 -6.92
N THR A 63 -22.82 0.29 -5.70
CA THR A 63 -24.24 -0.02 -5.45
C THR A 63 -25.17 1.01 -6.09
N GLN A 64 -24.83 2.30 -6.01
CA GLN A 64 -25.61 3.36 -6.69
C GLN A 64 -25.61 3.20 -8.21
N ASN A 65 -24.47 2.82 -8.78
CA ASN A 65 -24.36 2.52 -10.21
C ASN A 65 -25.14 1.26 -10.59
N LEU A 66 -25.07 0.20 -9.77
CA LEU A 66 -25.86 -1.02 -9.93
C LEU A 66 -27.35 -0.75 -9.94
N ILE A 67 -27.85 0.05 -8.99
CA ILE A 67 -29.28 0.42 -8.92
C ILE A 67 -29.70 1.16 -10.19
N THR A 68 -28.88 2.11 -10.65
CA THR A 68 -29.18 2.89 -11.85
C THR A 68 -29.23 2.00 -13.09
N PHE A 69 -28.23 1.13 -13.26
CA PHE A 69 -28.17 0.17 -14.36
C PHE A 69 -29.34 -0.82 -14.31
N SER A 70 -29.62 -1.38 -13.13
CA SER A 70 -30.68 -2.37 -12.94
C SER A 70 -32.06 -1.79 -13.25
N LYS A 71 -32.32 -0.53 -12.89
CA LYS A 71 -33.55 0.17 -13.27
C LYS A 71 -33.72 0.30 -14.79
N GLN A 72 -32.64 0.59 -15.51
CA GLN A 72 -32.67 0.72 -16.97
C GLN A 72 -32.80 -0.63 -17.68
N ALA A 73 -32.19 -1.67 -17.12
CA ALA A 73 -32.19 -3.03 -17.67
C ALA A 73 -33.34 -3.92 -17.16
N GLU A 74 -34.26 -3.36 -16.37
CA GLU A 74 -35.35 -4.10 -15.71
C GLU A 74 -34.87 -5.29 -14.86
N LEU A 75 -33.74 -5.12 -14.17
CA LEU A 75 -33.15 -6.08 -13.23
C LEU A 75 -33.43 -5.67 -11.79
N GLU A 76 -33.40 -6.64 -10.88
CA GLU A 76 -33.38 -6.41 -9.43
C GLU A 76 -31.93 -6.32 -8.96
N ALA A 77 -31.54 -5.16 -8.39
CA ALA A 77 -30.18 -4.94 -7.89
C ALA A 77 -29.90 -5.84 -6.67
N GLY A 78 -28.79 -6.57 -6.69
CA GLY A 78 -28.30 -7.37 -5.57
C GLY A 78 -27.20 -6.65 -4.78
N GLU A 79 -26.16 -7.41 -4.43
CA GLU A 79 -25.04 -6.89 -3.63
C GLU A 79 -23.79 -6.66 -4.47
N CYS A 80 -22.98 -5.69 -4.04
CA CYS A 80 -21.65 -5.41 -4.56
C CYS A 80 -20.56 -5.75 -3.54
N ALA A 81 -19.43 -6.24 -4.05
CA ALA A 81 -18.21 -6.40 -3.30
C ALA A 81 -17.71 -5.04 -2.78
N ASN A 82 -16.96 -5.09 -1.67
CA ASN A 82 -16.41 -3.92 -1.00
C ASN A 82 -14.95 -3.64 -1.36
N GLN A 83 -14.38 -4.38 -2.31
CA GLN A 83 -12.99 -4.27 -2.71
C GLN A 83 -12.85 -4.47 -4.22
N ASP A 84 -12.01 -3.63 -4.82
CA ASP A 84 -11.47 -3.82 -6.15
C ASP A 84 -10.23 -4.73 -6.05
N SER A 85 -10.32 -5.93 -6.62
CA SER A 85 -9.30 -6.96 -6.49
C SER A 85 -8.17 -6.85 -7.52
N ASP A 86 -8.45 -6.28 -8.69
CA ASP A 86 -7.51 -6.12 -9.80
C ASP A 86 -7.14 -4.65 -10.05
N ASN A 87 -7.64 -3.74 -9.22
CA ASN A 87 -7.39 -2.30 -9.23
C ASN A 87 -7.76 -1.67 -10.58
N ASN A 88 -8.84 -2.17 -11.18
CA ASN A 88 -9.34 -1.76 -12.50
C ASN A 88 -10.44 -0.69 -12.44
N ALA A 89 -10.79 -0.21 -11.23
CA ALA A 89 -11.87 0.71 -10.90
C ALA A 89 -13.30 0.14 -11.00
N TYR A 90 -13.45 -1.18 -11.04
CA TYR A 90 -14.70 -1.93 -11.00
C TYR A 90 -14.73 -2.88 -9.80
N VAL A 91 -15.94 -3.21 -9.35
CA VAL A 91 -16.17 -4.28 -8.38
C VAL A 91 -17.22 -5.24 -8.89
N ASP A 92 -17.12 -6.48 -8.45
CA ASP A 92 -18.11 -7.50 -8.71
C ASP A 92 -19.42 -7.16 -7.97
N CYS A 93 -20.51 -7.21 -8.69
CA CYS A 93 -21.87 -7.00 -8.22
C CYS A 93 -22.79 -8.08 -8.76
N THR A 94 -23.94 -8.26 -8.11
CA THR A 94 -24.98 -9.21 -8.52
C THR A 94 -26.28 -8.49 -8.84
N ALA A 95 -27.06 -9.02 -9.77
CA ALA A 95 -28.44 -8.63 -10.01
C ALA A 95 -29.28 -9.86 -10.34
N LYS A 96 -30.60 -9.75 -10.29
CA LYS A 96 -31.52 -10.80 -10.75
C LYS A 96 -32.33 -10.31 -11.94
N ASP A 97 -32.56 -11.19 -12.90
CA ASP A 97 -33.50 -10.94 -13.99
C ASP A 97 -34.95 -11.24 -13.58
N LYS A 98 -35.90 -10.96 -14.48
CA LYS A 98 -37.34 -11.26 -14.28
C LYS A 98 -37.64 -12.75 -14.06
N LYS A 99 -36.71 -13.64 -14.40
CA LYS A 99 -36.81 -15.09 -14.20
C LYS A 99 -36.10 -15.54 -12.93
N THR A 100 -35.67 -14.60 -12.07
CA THR A 100 -34.91 -14.83 -10.84
C THR A 100 -33.51 -15.42 -11.05
N GLN A 101 -33.00 -15.39 -12.28
CA GLN A 101 -31.64 -15.83 -12.58
C GLN A 101 -30.63 -14.80 -12.07
N LEU A 102 -29.65 -15.26 -11.30
CA LEU A 102 -28.56 -14.43 -10.80
C LEU A 102 -27.59 -14.08 -11.94
N LEU A 103 -27.30 -12.81 -12.10
CA LEU A 103 -26.35 -12.24 -13.07
C LEU A 103 -25.18 -11.64 -12.32
N SER A 104 -23.96 -11.91 -12.80
CA SER A 104 -22.75 -11.22 -12.36
C SER A 104 -22.51 -9.99 -13.23
N LEU A 105 -22.28 -8.87 -12.56
CA LEU A 105 -22.02 -7.57 -13.16
C LEU A 105 -20.71 -7.03 -12.61
N GLU A 106 -20.00 -6.24 -13.41
CA GLU A 106 -18.90 -5.41 -12.94
C GLU A 106 -19.37 -3.96 -12.96
N CYS A 107 -19.41 -3.32 -11.79
CA CYS A 107 -19.83 -1.94 -11.65
C CYS A 107 -18.65 -1.05 -11.28
N ALA A 108 -18.48 0.03 -12.02
CA ALA A 108 -17.50 1.04 -11.69
C ALA A 108 -17.88 1.71 -10.35
N TYR A 109 -16.90 1.99 -9.50
CA TYR A 109 -17.07 2.81 -8.29
C TYR A 109 -16.39 4.18 -8.41
N ASP A 110 -15.57 4.36 -9.44
CA ASP A 110 -14.93 5.62 -9.82
C ASP A 110 -15.95 6.60 -10.45
N LYS A 111 -15.81 7.90 -10.15
CA LYS A 111 -16.58 8.99 -10.75
C LYS A 111 -16.39 9.13 -12.28
N ARG A 112 -15.34 8.55 -12.86
CA ARG A 112 -15.04 8.58 -14.30
C ARG A 112 -15.91 7.62 -15.11
N GLY A 113 -16.43 6.57 -14.47
CA GLY A 113 -17.30 5.58 -15.12
C GLY A 113 -18.61 5.43 -14.34
N LYS A 114 -19.72 5.92 -14.90
CA LYS A 114 -21.07 5.65 -14.36
C LYS A 114 -21.68 4.42 -15.04
N SER A 115 -20.96 3.31 -15.06
CA SER A 115 -21.37 2.15 -15.86
C SER A 115 -21.18 0.85 -15.11
N CYS A 116 -22.20 0.00 -15.19
CA CYS A 116 -22.09 -1.42 -14.94
C CYS A 116 -22.11 -2.17 -16.29
N LYS A 117 -21.47 -3.33 -16.34
CA LYS A 117 -21.46 -4.24 -17.49
C LYS A 117 -21.69 -5.67 -17.01
N ILE A 118 -22.29 -6.50 -17.86
CA ILE A 118 -22.41 -7.95 -17.63
C ILE A 118 -21.03 -8.59 -17.83
N LYS A 119 -20.68 -9.50 -16.91
CA LYS A 119 -19.44 -10.27 -16.94
C LYS A 119 -19.56 -11.49 -17.84
#